data_AF-A0A6A4D8V0-F1
#
_entry.id   AF-A0A6A4D8V0-F1
#
_cell.length_a   1.000
_cell.length_b   1.000
_cell.length_c   1.000
_cell.angle_alpha   90.00
_cell.angle_beta   90.00
_cell.angle_gamma   90.00
#
_symmetry.space_group_name_H-M   'P 1'
#
loop_
_entity.id
_entity.type
_entity.pdbx_description
1 polymer ?
#
loop_
_entity_poly.entity_id
_entity_poly.type
_entity_poly.pdbx_seq_one_letter_code
_entity_poly.pdbx_strand_id
1 'polypeptide(L)'
;MEGGRRRLQDLQVRAAEAARGAQRVQRVGAGLTAGRARGLHAVRLEGGRGHHRARHARLQHANSAVVLSAVKVIMKFLEKVSDADTERSLSRKMAPPLVPLLSADPEIQYVALHSINLIVQKRPAILANEIKVFFCKYNDPIYVKMNKLEIIIRLVSETNIEQVLLEFKESATEVNVEFVRRSVRAIDRCAVKLERAAEKCINVLLELIQTKMNYIVQEAINVIILANWWRLQK
;
A
#
# COMPACT_ATOMS: atom_id res chain seq x y z
N MET A 1 -0.15 40.11 -0.92
CA MET A 1 -0.02 38.75 -0.35
C MET A 1 -1.35 38.01 -0.13
N GLU A 2 -2.53 38.62 -0.38
CA GLU A 2 -3.84 37.99 -0.09
C GLU A 2 -4.39 37.07 -1.18
N GLY A 3 -3.95 37.21 -2.43
CA GLY A 3 -4.42 36.38 -3.55
C GLY A 3 -4.00 34.90 -3.48
N GLY A 4 -2.90 34.59 -2.78
CA GLY A 4 -2.40 33.23 -2.60
C GLY A 4 -3.21 32.42 -1.58
N ARG A 5 -3.63 33.05 -0.47
CA ARG A 5 -4.42 32.40 0.59
C ARG A 5 -5.83 32.05 0.13
N ARG A 6 -6.49 32.90 -0.66
CA ARG A 6 -7.82 32.63 -1.23
C ARG A 6 -7.79 31.44 -2.21
N ARG A 7 -6.79 31.40 -3.10
CA ARG A 7 -6.59 30.23 -4.00
C ARG A 7 -6.27 28.95 -3.24
N LEU A 8 -5.56 29.04 -2.10
CA LEU A 8 -5.28 27.90 -1.24
C LEU A 8 -6.55 27.36 -0.56
N GLN A 9 -7.39 28.25 -0.04
CA GLN A 9 -8.70 27.89 0.51
C GLN A 9 -9.60 27.26 -0.55
N ASP A 10 -9.68 27.85 -1.75
CA ASP A 10 -10.47 27.30 -2.85
C ASP A 10 -9.97 25.91 -3.29
N LEU A 11 -8.65 25.70 -3.37
CA LEU A 11 -8.07 24.40 -3.70
C LEU A 11 -8.27 23.37 -2.58
N GLN A 12 -8.18 23.78 -1.31
CA GLN A 12 -8.44 22.92 -0.16
C GLN A 12 -9.92 22.50 -0.08
N VAL A 13 -10.84 23.42 -0.38
CA VAL A 13 -12.28 23.15 -0.46
C VAL A 13 -12.56 22.18 -1.61
N ARG A 14 -12.02 22.44 -2.81
CA ARG A 14 -12.21 21.57 -3.98
C ARG A 14 -11.60 20.17 -3.78
N ALA A 15 -10.44 20.06 -3.13
CA ALA A 15 -9.84 18.77 -2.79
C ALA A 15 -10.66 18.01 -1.73
N ALA A 16 -11.19 18.71 -0.73
CA ALA A 16 -12.06 18.13 0.29
C ALA A 16 -13.42 17.72 -0.30
N GLU A 17 -13.98 18.48 -1.23
CA GLU A 17 -15.22 18.16 -1.96
C GLU A 17 -15.02 16.97 -2.90
N ALA A 18 -13.88 16.88 -3.60
CA ALA A 18 -13.53 15.71 -4.40
C ALA A 18 -13.41 14.45 -3.55
N ALA A 19 -12.79 14.54 -2.36
CA ALA A 19 -12.67 13.44 -1.41
C ALA A 19 -14.03 13.02 -0.81
N ARG A 20 -14.88 13.98 -0.45
CA ARG A 20 -16.26 13.72 0.04
C ARG A 20 -17.14 13.14 -1.07
N GLY A 21 -16.97 13.60 -2.31
CA GLY A 21 -17.65 13.06 -3.49
C GLY A 21 -17.30 11.58 -3.69
N ALA A 22 -16.02 11.21 -3.57
CA ALA A 22 -15.58 9.82 -3.64
C ALA A 22 -16.19 8.94 -2.52
N GLN A 23 -16.26 9.44 -1.28
CA GLN A 23 -16.89 8.73 -0.15
C GLN A 23 -18.42 8.58 -0.28
N ARG A 24 -19.10 9.59 -0.86
CA ARG A 24 -20.56 9.57 -1.02
C ARG A 24 -21.00 8.56 -2.08
N VAL A 25 -20.21 8.36 -3.14
CA VAL A 25 -20.45 7.33 -4.16
C VAL A 25 -20.31 5.91 -3.58
N GLN A 26 -19.41 5.70 -2.62
CA GLN A 26 -19.26 4.40 -1.94
C GLN A 26 -20.42 4.03 -1.00
N ARG A 27 -21.04 5.00 -0.31
CA ARG A 27 -22.19 4.72 0.58
C ARG A 27 -23.46 4.35 -0.17
N VAL A 28 -23.64 4.83 -1.40
CA VAL A 28 -24.82 4.49 -2.22
C VAL A 28 -24.74 3.04 -2.73
N GLY A 29 -23.53 2.49 -2.93
CA GLY A 29 -23.34 1.09 -3.33
C GLY A 29 -23.54 0.07 -2.19
N ALA A 30 -23.32 0.46 -0.93
CA ALA A 30 -23.48 -0.45 0.22
C ALA A 30 -24.94 -0.64 0.68
N GLY A 31 -25.87 0.19 0.20
CA GLY A 31 -27.30 0.12 0.56
C GLY A 31 -28.11 -0.97 -0.17
N LEU A 32 -27.54 -1.63 -1.19
CA LEU A 32 -28.29 -2.55 -2.05
C LEU A 32 -28.00 -4.05 -1.80
N THR A 33 -27.10 -4.40 -0.88
CA THR A 33 -26.77 -5.81 -0.56
C THR A 33 -27.33 -6.30 0.79
N ALA A 34 -27.97 -5.43 1.58
CA ALA A 34 -28.48 -5.79 2.92
C ALA A 34 -29.93 -6.30 2.95
N GLY A 35 -30.59 -6.48 1.80
CA GLY A 35 -32.03 -6.72 1.73
C GLY A 35 -32.45 -7.92 0.88
N ARG A 36 -31.83 -9.10 1.01
CA ARG A 36 -32.41 -10.37 0.52
C ARG A 36 -31.65 -11.60 1.03
N ALA A 37 -31.77 -11.88 2.32
CA ALA A 37 -31.43 -13.17 2.89
C ALA A 37 -32.64 -13.73 3.65
N ARG A 38 -33.75 -13.94 2.94
CA ARG A 38 -34.87 -14.82 3.35
C ARG A 38 -35.50 -15.40 2.08
N GLY A 39 -35.50 -16.72 1.96
CA GLY A 39 -36.21 -17.43 0.89
C GLY A 39 -35.37 -18.52 0.22
N LEU A 40 -35.37 -19.70 0.84
CA LEU A 40 -35.03 -20.97 0.21
C LEU A 40 -35.98 -21.30 -0.96
N HIS A 41 -35.49 -22.13 -1.89
CA HIS A 41 -36.21 -22.86 -2.95
C HIS A 41 -36.93 -22.04 -4.05
N ALA A 42 -36.35 -22.01 -5.25
CA ALA A 42 -37.08 -22.28 -6.51
C ALA A 42 -36.13 -22.44 -7.71
N VAL A 43 -36.47 -23.44 -8.50
CA VAL A 43 -35.90 -23.91 -9.77
C VAL A 43 -36.05 -22.86 -10.89
N ARG A 44 -35.16 -22.95 -11.89
CA ARG A 44 -35.42 -22.91 -13.36
C ARG A 44 -34.78 -21.77 -14.18
N LEU A 45 -33.94 -22.22 -15.13
CA LEU A 45 -33.76 -21.83 -16.54
C LEU A 45 -33.99 -20.36 -16.93
N GLU A 46 -32.98 -19.71 -17.51
CA GLU A 46 -32.77 -19.67 -18.97
C GLU A 46 -31.60 -18.73 -19.30
N GLY A 47 -30.69 -19.22 -20.15
CA GLY A 47 -29.62 -18.45 -20.74
C GLY A 47 -30.14 -17.40 -21.72
N GLY A 48 -29.45 -16.27 -21.78
CA GLY A 48 -29.69 -15.23 -22.77
C GLY A 48 -29.68 -13.84 -22.17
N ARG A 49 -28.63 -13.07 -22.49
CA ARG A 49 -28.36 -11.64 -22.19
C ARG A 49 -27.26 -11.36 -21.16
N GLY A 50 -26.13 -12.06 -21.28
CA GLY A 50 -24.84 -11.40 -21.06
C GLY A 50 -24.59 -10.44 -22.22
N HIS A 51 -24.31 -9.16 -21.94
CA HIS A 51 -23.64 -8.13 -22.78
C HIS A 51 -24.14 -6.70 -22.51
N HIS A 52 -25.29 -6.50 -21.83
CA HIS A 52 -25.80 -5.15 -21.55
C HIS A 52 -25.67 -4.66 -20.09
N ARG A 53 -25.39 -5.54 -19.12
CA ARG A 53 -25.20 -5.12 -17.71
C ARG A 53 -23.80 -4.58 -17.38
N ALA A 54 -22.82 -4.75 -18.27
CA ALA A 54 -21.42 -4.39 -18.01
C ALA A 54 -21.09 -2.89 -18.17
N ARG A 55 -21.99 -2.08 -18.75
CA ARG A 55 -21.71 -0.66 -19.02
C ARG A 55 -22.08 0.28 -17.87
N HIS A 56 -22.98 -0.10 -16.97
CA HIS A 56 -23.41 0.77 -15.85
C HIS A 56 -22.48 0.71 -14.62
N ALA A 57 -21.66 -0.33 -14.48
CA ALA A 57 -20.72 -0.46 -13.35
C ALA A 57 -19.46 0.41 -13.49
N ARG A 58 -19.11 0.82 -14.73
CA ARG A 58 -17.84 1.54 -14.99
C ARG A 58 -17.83 3.02 -14.59
N LEU A 59 -18.97 3.59 -14.20
CA LEU A 59 -19.08 4.99 -13.77
C LEU A 59 -19.04 5.18 -12.24
N GLN A 60 -19.04 4.10 -11.45
CA GLN A 60 -18.96 4.18 -9.99
C GLN A 60 -17.54 4.08 -9.42
N HIS A 61 -16.55 3.69 -10.22
CA HIS A 61 -15.16 3.76 -9.79
C HIS A 61 -14.76 5.24 -9.73
N ALA A 62 -14.49 5.77 -8.53
CA ALA A 62 -13.73 7.00 -8.40
C ALA A 62 -12.51 6.87 -9.30
N ASN A 63 -12.42 7.70 -10.34
CA ASN A 63 -11.41 7.51 -11.38
C ASN A 63 -10.02 7.60 -10.73
N SER A 64 -9.33 6.47 -10.62
CA SER A 64 -8.01 6.38 -9.98
C SER A 64 -7.02 7.38 -10.60
N ALA A 65 -7.16 7.66 -11.90
CA ALA A 65 -6.35 8.68 -12.56
C ALA A 65 -6.61 10.09 -12.02
N VAL A 66 -7.85 10.44 -11.66
CA VAL A 66 -8.21 11.72 -11.05
C VAL A 66 -7.61 11.81 -9.64
N VAL A 67 -7.73 10.75 -8.84
CA VAL A 67 -7.17 10.72 -7.48
C VAL A 67 -5.64 10.86 -7.52
N LEU A 68 -4.97 10.07 -8.36
CA LEU A 68 -3.51 10.11 -8.50
C LEU A 68 -3.02 11.46 -9.07
N SER A 69 -3.76 12.05 -10.01
CA SER A 69 -3.46 13.39 -10.54
C SER A 69 -3.62 14.47 -9.47
N ALA A 70 -4.69 14.42 -8.68
CA ALA A 70 -4.91 15.35 -7.57
C ALA A 70 -3.79 15.23 -6.54
N VAL A 71 -3.39 14.01 -6.18
CA VAL A 71 -2.28 13.76 -5.26
C VAL A 71 -0.95 14.30 -5.82
N LYS A 72 -0.67 14.09 -7.12
CA LYS A 72 0.53 14.64 -7.78
C LYS A 72 0.56 16.17 -7.70
N VAL A 73 -0.57 16.82 -7.91
CA VAL A 73 -0.70 18.28 -7.80
C VAL A 73 -0.47 18.75 -6.36
N ILE A 74 -1.12 18.10 -5.38
CA ILE A 74 -0.94 18.41 -3.95
C ILE A 74 0.54 18.26 -3.55
N MET A 75 1.21 17.19 -3.97
CA MET A 75 2.64 16.98 -3.71
C MET A 75 3.51 18.11 -4.25
N LYS A 76 3.23 18.61 -5.47
CA LYS A 76 3.94 19.76 -6.05
C LYS A 76 3.65 21.07 -5.33
N PHE A 77 2.44 21.23 -4.78
CA PHE A 77 2.11 22.38 -3.95
C PHE A 77 2.80 22.33 -2.58
N LEU A 78 2.91 21.15 -1.96
CA LEU A 78 3.60 20.98 -0.69
C LEU A 78 5.09 21.38 -0.75
N GLU A 79 5.74 21.29 -1.91
CA GLU A 79 7.10 21.81 -2.12
C GLU A 79 7.21 23.34 -1.97
N LYS A 80 6.09 24.06 -2.07
CA LYS A 80 6.02 25.54 -1.98
C LYS A 80 5.40 26.04 -0.69
N VAL A 81 4.90 25.15 0.17
CA VAL A 81 4.29 25.52 1.44
C VAL A 81 5.40 25.68 2.48
N SER A 82 5.52 26.88 3.05
CA SER A 82 6.49 27.16 4.12
C SER A 82 5.90 26.93 5.53
N ASP A 83 4.57 26.83 5.64
CA ASP A 83 3.87 26.65 6.91
C ASP A 83 3.72 25.16 7.27
N ALA A 84 4.37 24.77 8.38
CA ALA A 84 4.43 23.38 8.84
C ALA A 84 3.06 22.81 9.25
N ASP A 85 2.15 23.65 9.76
CA ASP A 85 0.81 23.21 10.16
C ASP A 85 -0.06 22.91 8.94
N THR A 86 0.01 23.76 7.91
CA THR A 86 -0.64 23.52 6.63
C THR A 86 -0.09 22.25 5.95
N GLU A 87 1.23 22.04 5.99
CA GLU A 87 1.88 20.84 5.45
C GLU A 87 1.39 19.56 6.14
N ARG A 88 1.35 19.56 7.48
CA ARG A 88 0.84 18.42 8.28
C ARG A 88 -0.64 18.15 8.01
N SER A 89 -1.46 19.20 7.94
CA SER A 89 -2.90 19.09 7.67
C SER A 89 -3.18 18.50 6.29
N LEU A 90 -2.47 18.95 5.26
CA LEU A 90 -2.57 18.42 3.91
C LEU A 90 -2.08 16.97 3.81
N SER A 91 -0.96 16.66 4.46
CA SER A 91 -0.40 15.29 4.50
C SER A 91 -1.41 14.29 5.09
N ARG A 92 -2.11 14.65 6.17
CA ARG A 92 -3.15 13.81 6.76
C ARG A 92 -4.36 13.59 5.85
N LYS A 93 -4.70 14.58 5.01
CA LYS A 93 -5.82 14.48 4.05
C LYS A 93 -5.49 13.62 2.84
N MET A 94 -4.22 13.29 2.60
CA MET A 94 -3.80 12.48 1.46
C MET A 94 -3.90 10.96 1.68
N ALA A 95 -3.79 10.47 2.91
CA ALA A 95 -3.91 9.03 3.17
C ALA A 95 -5.31 8.46 2.85
N PRO A 96 -6.43 9.08 3.29
CA PRO A 96 -7.78 8.55 3.04
C PRO A 96 -8.15 8.28 1.57
N PRO A 97 -7.80 9.13 0.58
CA PRO A 97 -8.09 8.83 -0.82
C PRO A 97 -7.17 7.76 -1.43
N LEU A 98 -5.99 7.51 -0.86
CA LEU A 98 -5.04 6.50 -1.37
C LEU A 98 -5.42 5.08 -0.93
N VAL A 99 -5.91 4.92 0.30
CA VAL A 99 -6.25 3.60 0.87
C VAL A 99 -7.29 2.82 0.04
N PRO A 100 -8.41 3.41 -0.44
CA PRO A 100 -9.38 2.70 -1.27
C PRO A 100 -8.83 2.21 -2.61
N LEU A 101 -7.83 2.90 -3.18
CA LEU A 101 -7.20 2.48 -4.44
C LEU A 101 -6.46 1.14 -4.29
N LEU A 102 -6.05 0.80 -3.06
CA LEU A 102 -5.39 -0.46 -2.76
C LEU A 102 -6.35 -1.66 -2.66
N SER A 103 -7.67 -1.39 -2.69
CA SER A 103 -8.74 -2.40 -2.73
C SER A 103 -9.43 -2.47 -4.10
N ALA A 104 -8.92 -1.75 -5.10
CA ALA A 104 -9.42 -1.83 -6.48
C ALA A 104 -8.90 -3.08 -7.20
N ASP A 105 -9.31 -3.24 -8.46
CA ASP A 105 -8.82 -4.34 -9.32
C ASP A 105 -7.29 -4.33 -9.43
N PRO A 106 -6.63 -5.50 -9.60
CA PRO A 106 -5.17 -5.62 -9.50
C PRO A 106 -4.37 -4.68 -10.43
N GLU A 107 -4.88 -4.39 -11.62
CA GLU A 107 -4.26 -3.48 -12.59
C GLU A 107 -4.26 -2.05 -12.07
N ILE A 108 -5.39 -1.61 -11.48
CA ILE A 108 -5.53 -0.30 -10.86
C ILE A 108 -4.65 -0.21 -9.61
N GLN A 109 -4.66 -1.27 -8.80
CA GLN A 109 -3.85 -1.39 -7.60
C GLN A 109 -2.36 -1.28 -7.93
N TYR A 110 -1.89 -1.92 -9.01
CA TYR A 110 -0.50 -1.84 -9.45
C TYR A 110 -0.09 -0.41 -9.80
N VAL A 111 -0.89 0.30 -10.61
CA VAL A 111 -0.62 1.70 -10.97
C VAL A 111 -0.65 2.62 -9.74
N ALA A 112 -1.60 2.38 -8.83
CA ALA A 112 -1.71 3.10 -7.57
C ALA A 112 -0.50 2.87 -6.67
N LEU A 113 -0.07 1.61 -6.50
CA LEU A 113 1.11 1.24 -5.70
C LEU A 113 2.39 1.87 -6.24
N HIS A 114 2.58 1.91 -7.56
CA HIS A 114 3.74 2.55 -8.15
C HIS A 114 3.76 4.06 -7.85
N SER A 115 2.60 4.70 -7.97
CA SER A 115 2.44 6.12 -7.63
C SER A 115 2.66 6.38 -6.13
N ILE A 116 2.13 5.52 -5.27
CA ILE A 116 2.31 5.58 -3.81
C ILE A 116 3.78 5.42 -3.44
N ASN A 117 4.50 4.50 -4.08
CA ASN A 117 5.93 4.29 -3.85
C ASN A 117 6.73 5.60 -4.10
N LEU A 118 6.44 6.31 -5.19
CA LEU A 118 7.06 7.61 -5.48
C LEU A 118 6.70 8.69 -4.44
N ILE A 119 5.46 8.69 -3.95
CA ILE A 119 5.02 9.62 -2.90
C ILE A 119 5.75 9.34 -1.60
N VAL A 120 5.81 8.08 -1.18
CA VAL A 120 6.47 7.63 0.06
C VAL A 120 7.98 7.90 0.02
N GLN A 121 8.61 7.78 -1.16
CA GLN A 121 10.03 8.14 -1.33
C GLN A 121 10.29 9.61 -1.03
N LYS A 122 9.40 10.52 -1.43
CA LYS A 122 9.53 11.95 -1.13
C LYS A 122 9.09 12.30 0.29
N ARG A 123 7.99 11.71 0.77
CA ARG A 123 7.30 12.09 2.02
C ARG A 123 6.72 10.85 2.72
N PRO A 124 7.53 10.08 3.45
CA PRO A 124 7.07 8.84 4.09
C PRO A 124 6.03 9.08 5.20
N ALA A 125 6.04 10.26 5.83
CA ALA A 125 5.10 10.63 6.90
C ALA A 125 3.62 10.59 6.50
N ILE A 126 3.31 10.64 5.20
CA ILE A 126 1.93 10.64 4.69
C ILE A 126 1.22 9.30 4.97
N LEU A 127 1.94 8.18 4.87
CA LEU A 127 1.38 6.83 4.99
C LEU A 127 1.97 6.02 6.15
N ALA A 128 2.73 6.68 7.05
CA ALA A 128 3.41 6.01 8.16
C ALA A 128 2.45 5.21 9.07
N ASN A 129 1.21 5.67 9.24
CA ASN A 129 0.20 5.02 10.09
C ASN A 129 -0.61 3.94 9.35
N GLU A 130 -0.49 3.84 8.03
CA GLU A 130 -1.31 2.97 7.19
C GLU A 130 -0.57 1.70 6.76
N ILE A 131 0.50 1.32 7.47
CA ILE A 131 1.40 0.23 7.06
C ILE A 131 0.67 -1.09 6.81
N LYS A 132 -0.35 -1.39 7.62
CA LYS A 132 -1.15 -2.63 7.54
C LYS A 132 -1.92 -2.77 6.22
N VAL A 133 -2.23 -1.66 5.55
CA VAL A 133 -2.92 -1.67 4.26
C VAL A 133 -2.03 -2.28 3.16
N PHE A 134 -0.71 -2.23 3.35
CA PHE A 134 0.26 -2.79 2.41
C PHE A 134 0.58 -4.26 2.66
N PHE A 135 0.01 -4.90 3.69
CA PHE A 135 0.21 -6.34 3.90
C PHE A 135 -0.39 -7.15 2.74
N CYS A 136 0.27 -8.24 2.39
CA CYS A 136 -0.05 -9.05 1.24
C CYS A 136 -1.29 -9.90 1.53
N LYS A 137 -2.25 -9.91 0.60
CA LYS A 137 -3.37 -10.85 0.66
C LYS A 137 -3.00 -12.10 -0.12
N TYR A 138 -3.59 -13.24 0.25
CA TYR A 138 -3.38 -14.52 -0.45
C TYR A 138 -3.68 -14.40 -1.96
N ASN A 139 -4.78 -13.74 -2.32
CA ASN A 139 -5.23 -13.55 -3.71
C ASN A 139 -4.48 -12.45 -4.48
N ASP A 140 -3.56 -11.71 -3.84
CA ASP A 140 -2.83 -10.66 -4.53
C ASP A 140 -1.89 -11.27 -5.57
N PRO A 141 -1.86 -10.76 -6.81
CA PRO A 141 -0.91 -11.24 -7.80
C PRO A 141 0.52 -10.87 -7.41
N ILE A 142 1.48 -11.65 -7.90
CA ILE A 142 2.91 -11.51 -7.57
C ILE A 142 3.45 -10.09 -7.73
N TYR A 143 3.07 -9.39 -8.80
CA TYR A 143 3.52 -8.03 -9.08
C TYR A 143 3.00 -7.00 -8.06
N VAL A 144 1.79 -7.22 -7.50
CA VAL A 144 1.24 -6.40 -6.41
C VAL A 144 2.00 -6.69 -5.12
N LYS A 145 2.20 -7.97 -4.77
CA LYS A 145 2.96 -8.38 -3.57
C LYS A 145 4.37 -7.79 -3.56
N MET A 146 5.07 -7.81 -4.70
CA MET A 146 6.40 -7.21 -4.86
C MET A 146 6.40 -5.69 -4.59
N ASN A 147 5.42 -4.96 -5.11
CA ASN A 147 5.34 -3.51 -4.89
C ASN A 147 4.98 -3.18 -3.43
N LYS A 148 4.08 -3.96 -2.82
CA LYS A 148 3.72 -3.85 -1.41
C LYS A 148 4.94 -4.00 -0.51
N LEU A 149 5.75 -5.04 -0.75
CA LEU A 149 7.00 -5.28 -0.01
C LEU A 149 7.94 -4.06 -0.04
N GLU A 150 8.16 -3.47 -1.22
CA GLU A 150 8.99 -2.28 -1.39
C GLU A 150 8.47 -1.04 -0.64
N ILE A 151 7.15 -0.89 -0.54
CA ILE A 151 6.53 0.21 0.21
C ILE A 151 6.68 -0.02 1.71
N ILE A 152 6.48 -1.25 2.20
CA ILE A 152 6.63 -1.61 3.61
C ILE A 152 8.05 -1.27 4.10
N ILE A 153 9.09 -1.64 3.34
CA ILE A 153 10.50 -1.32 3.69
C ILE A 153 10.72 0.19 3.84
N ARG A 154 10.03 1.01 3.04
CA ARG A 154 10.13 2.48 3.12
C ARG A 154 9.40 3.04 4.33
N LEU A 155 8.28 2.46 4.72
CA LEU A 155 7.44 2.91 5.83
C LEU A 155 7.82 2.32 7.20
N VAL A 156 8.65 1.27 7.25
CA VAL A 156 9.04 0.63 8.51
C VAL A 156 9.71 1.63 9.46
N SER A 157 9.34 1.55 10.73
CA SER A 157 9.82 2.36 11.86
C SER A 157 9.93 1.48 13.12
N GLU A 158 10.56 2.01 14.18
CA GLU A 158 10.70 1.29 15.46
C GLU A 158 9.35 0.90 16.08
N THR A 159 8.27 1.63 15.76
CA THR A 159 6.93 1.40 16.32
C THR A 159 6.16 0.27 15.63
N ASN A 160 6.52 -0.11 14.41
CA ASN A 160 5.77 -1.09 13.61
C ASN A 160 6.61 -2.31 13.18
N ILE A 161 7.90 -2.34 13.51
CA ILE A 161 8.83 -3.37 13.05
C ILE A 161 8.40 -4.80 13.39
N GLU A 162 7.80 -5.03 14.56
CA GLU A 162 7.38 -6.38 14.98
C GLU A 162 6.28 -6.94 14.06
N GLN A 163 5.32 -6.09 13.69
CA GLN A 163 4.26 -6.47 12.74
C GLN A 163 4.82 -6.71 11.35
N VAL A 164 5.79 -5.90 10.92
CA VAL A 164 6.45 -6.05 9.61
C VAL A 164 7.27 -7.34 9.53
N LEU A 165 8.00 -7.69 10.61
CA LEU A 165 8.78 -8.92 10.65
C LEU A 165 7.88 -10.16 10.61
N LEU A 166 6.73 -10.12 11.27
CA LEU A 166 5.74 -11.20 11.20
C LEU A 166 5.22 -11.39 9.76
N GLU A 167 4.85 -10.30 9.10
CA GLU A 167 4.39 -10.31 7.69
C GLU A 167 5.47 -10.85 6.74
N PHE A 168 6.74 -10.46 6.93
CA PHE A 168 7.84 -10.96 6.09
C PHE A 168 8.16 -12.43 6.36
N LYS A 169 8.00 -12.90 7.60
CA LYS A 169 8.12 -14.31 7.94
C LYS A 169 7.04 -15.14 7.25
N GLU A 170 5.78 -14.68 7.27
CA GLU A 170 4.69 -15.32 6.52
C GLU A 170 4.96 -15.29 5.00
N SER A 171 5.44 -14.16 4.49
CA SER A 171 5.84 -14.00 3.08
C SER A 171 6.96 -14.95 2.66
N ALA A 172 7.83 -15.37 3.58
CA ALA A 172 8.89 -16.33 3.32
C ALA A 172 8.42 -17.80 3.24
N THR A 173 7.14 -18.07 3.55
CA THR A 173 6.52 -19.39 3.40
C THR A 173 5.73 -19.56 2.10
N GLU A 174 5.70 -18.53 1.26
CA GLU A 174 5.05 -18.55 -0.05
C GLU A 174 5.71 -19.52 -1.04
N VAL A 175 4.93 -19.97 -2.02
CA VAL A 175 5.41 -20.93 -3.03
C VAL A 175 6.33 -20.27 -4.07
N ASN A 176 6.17 -18.96 -4.30
CA ASN A 176 6.96 -18.25 -5.30
C ASN A 176 8.38 -17.94 -4.78
N VAL A 177 9.37 -18.66 -5.30
CA VAL A 177 10.78 -18.55 -4.88
C VAL A 177 11.33 -17.12 -5.00
N GLU A 178 10.99 -16.39 -6.07
CA GLU A 178 11.46 -15.01 -6.24
C GLU A 178 10.85 -14.08 -5.18
N PHE A 179 9.57 -14.25 -4.84
CA PHE A 179 8.95 -13.51 -3.75
C PHE A 179 9.58 -13.80 -2.38
N VAL A 180 9.85 -15.08 -2.11
CA VAL A 180 10.51 -15.48 -0.86
C VAL A 180 11.90 -14.84 -0.76
N ARG A 181 12.70 -14.91 -1.83
CA ARG A 181 14.02 -14.26 -1.87
C ARG A 181 13.93 -12.75 -1.62
N ARG A 182 12.96 -12.08 -2.24
CA ARG A 182 12.72 -10.65 -2.02
C ARG A 182 12.32 -10.34 -0.58
N SER A 183 11.51 -11.19 0.03
CA SER A 183 11.08 -11.04 1.44
C SER A 183 12.26 -11.21 2.41
N VAL A 184 13.15 -12.19 2.16
CA VAL A 184 14.38 -12.37 2.94
C VAL A 184 15.29 -11.13 2.83
N ARG A 185 15.48 -10.58 1.62
CA ARG A 185 16.21 -9.31 1.44
C ARG A 185 15.54 -8.12 2.12
N ALA A 186 14.21 -8.12 2.20
CA ALA A 186 13.47 -7.06 2.86
C ALA A 186 13.74 -7.02 4.37
N ILE A 187 13.84 -8.18 5.03
CA ILE A 187 14.20 -8.30 6.45
C ILE A 187 15.57 -7.67 6.71
N ASP A 188 16.54 -7.92 5.85
CA ASP A 188 17.87 -7.31 5.97
C ASP A 188 17.87 -5.81 5.75
N ARG A 189 17.14 -5.32 4.74
CA ARG A 189 16.97 -3.88 4.54
C ARG A 189 16.33 -3.21 5.77
N CYS A 190 15.44 -3.90 6.48
CA CYS A 190 14.92 -3.43 7.76
C CYS A 190 16.00 -3.41 8.85
N ALA A 191 16.84 -4.44 8.94
CA ALA A 191 17.96 -4.50 9.89
C ALA A 191 18.98 -3.38 9.68
N VAL A 192 19.33 -3.08 8.41
CA VAL A 192 20.24 -1.99 8.05
C VAL A 192 19.61 -0.62 8.29
N LYS A 193 18.30 -0.47 8.04
CA LYS A 193 17.58 0.79 8.22
C LYS A 193 17.33 1.13 9.70
N LEU A 194 17.07 0.11 10.54
CA LEU A 194 16.71 0.27 11.95
C LEU A 194 17.69 -0.52 12.82
N GLU A 195 18.77 0.14 13.25
CA GLU A 195 19.85 -0.49 14.03
C GLU A 195 19.34 -1.19 15.30
N ARG A 196 18.40 -0.56 16.03
CA ARG A 196 17.77 -1.14 17.23
C ARG A 196 16.94 -2.40 16.97
N ALA A 197 16.53 -2.61 15.72
CA ALA A 197 15.77 -3.79 15.32
C ALA A 197 16.64 -4.87 14.67
N ALA A 198 17.94 -4.62 14.48
CA ALA A 198 18.83 -5.54 13.77
C ALA A 198 18.85 -6.94 14.42
N GLU A 199 18.92 -7.01 15.75
CA GLU A 199 18.91 -8.28 16.49
C GLU A 199 17.61 -9.08 16.24
N LYS A 200 16.45 -8.41 16.29
CA LYS A 200 15.15 -9.03 15.99
C LYS A 200 15.10 -9.55 14.55
N CYS A 201 15.63 -8.79 13.58
CA CYS A 201 15.68 -9.20 12.19
C CYS A 201 16.59 -10.43 11.98
N ILE A 202 17.76 -10.45 12.63
CA ILE A 202 18.69 -11.58 12.59
C ILE A 202 18.04 -12.85 13.18
N ASN A 203 17.34 -12.74 14.30
CA ASN A 203 16.63 -13.88 14.90
C ASN A 203 15.61 -14.48 13.92
N VAL A 204 14.83 -13.64 13.22
CA VAL A 204 13.90 -14.11 12.19
C VAL A 204 14.63 -14.78 11.02
N LEU A 205 15.76 -14.23 10.56
CA LEU A 205 16.57 -14.86 9.50
C LEU A 205 17.10 -16.23 9.93
N LEU A 206 17.55 -16.37 11.17
CA LEU A 206 18.01 -17.65 11.72
C LEU A 206 16.88 -18.69 11.78
N GLU A 207 15.67 -18.28 12.20
CA GLU A 207 14.49 -19.14 12.15
C GLU A 207 14.16 -19.59 10.71
N LEU A 208 14.26 -18.67 9.74
CA LEU A 208 14.03 -18.99 8.33
C LEU A 208 15.08 -19.97 7.77
N ILE A 209 16.34 -19.87 8.19
CA ILE A 209 17.39 -20.83 7.82
C ILE A 209 17.08 -22.23 8.36
N GLN A 210 16.51 -22.32 9.57
CA GLN A 210 16.15 -23.61 10.19
C GLN A 210 15.05 -24.37 9.43
N THR A 211 14.30 -23.72 8.52
CA THR A 211 13.33 -24.39 7.64
C THR A 211 13.99 -25.36 6.64
N LYS A 212 15.32 -25.32 6.51
CA LYS A 212 16.14 -26.17 5.62
C LYS A 212 15.78 -26.07 4.13
N MET A 213 15.03 -25.04 3.72
CA MET A 213 14.79 -24.81 2.31
C MET A 213 16.02 -24.18 1.67
N ASN A 214 16.69 -24.92 0.77
CA ASN A 214 17.98 -24.54 0.19
C ASN A 214 18.01 -23.11 -0.38
N TYR A 215 16.93 -22.66 -1.05
CA TYR A 215 16.87 -21.32 -1.62
C TYR A 215 16.74 -20.21 -0.57
N ILE A 216 16.12 -20.48 0.58
CA ILE A 216 16.04 -19.55 1.71
C ILE A 216 17.41 -19.46 2.38
N VAL A 217 18.04 -20.62 2.63
CA VAL A 217 19.36 -20.70 3.27
C VAL A 217 20.41 -19.96 2.44
N GLN A 218 20.45 -20.19 1.12
CA GLN A 218 21.37 -19.49 0.22
C GLN A 218 21.16 -17.97 0.24
N GLU A 219 19.91 -17.52 0.19
CA GLU A 219 19.61 -16.09 0.19
C GLU A 219 19.96 -15.43 1.53
N ALA A 220 19.62 -16.08 2.65
CA ALA A 220 19.93 -15.57 3.97
C ALA A 220 21.45 -15.50 4.22
N ILE A 221 22.21 -16.48 3.75
CA ILE A 221 23.68 -16.45 3.81
C ILE A 221 24.24 -15.30 2.98
N ASN A 222 23.80 -15.13 1.74
CA ASN A 222 24.25 -14.04 0.87
C ASN A 222 24.02 -12.68 1.53
N VAL A 223 22.84 -12.52 2.12
CA VAL A 223 22.43 -11.31 2.84
C VAL A 223 23.31 -11.04 4.06
N ILE A 224 23.52 -12.04 4.93
CA ILE A 224 24.35 -11.89 6.14
C ILE A 224 25.81 -11.57 5.79
N ILE A 225 26.38 -12.25 4.78
CA ILE A 225 27.75 -12.00 4.33
C ILE A 225 27.91 -10.57 3.80
N LEU A 226 26.98 -10.11 2.96
CA LEU A 226 27.00 -8.75 2.41
C LEU A 226 26.86 -7.68 3.50
N ALA A 227 25.98 -7.90 4.48
CA ALA A 227 25.80 -6.99 5.61
C ALA A 227 27.09 -6.88 6.47
N ASN A 228 27.76 -8.00 6.71
CA ASN A 228 29.01 -8.01 7.48
C ASN A 228 30.17 -7.37 6.71
N TRP A 229 30.23 -7.59 5.39
CA TRP A 229 31.19 -6.92 4.51
C TRP A 229 30.99 -5.41 4.49
N TRP A 230 29.74 -4.93 4.43
CA TRP A 230 29.45 -3.51 4.45
C TRP A 230 29.86 -2.86 5.78
N ARG A 231 29.69 -3.58 6.90
CA ARG A 231 30.06 -3.11 8.24
C ARG A 231 31.58 -3.01 8.44
N LEU A 232 32.38 -3.83 7.74
CA LEU A 232 33.85 -3.83 7.83
C LEU A 232 34.54 -2.73 7.00
N GLN A 233 33.83 -2.05 6.10
CA GLN A 233 34.37 -0.99 5.22
C GLN A 233 34.09 0.43 5.76
N LYS A 234 33.69 0.55 7.02
CA LYS A 234 33.28 1.81 7.67
C LYS A 234 34.04 1.99 8.98
#